data_AF-A0A7Y9LBH7-F1
#
_entry.id   AF-A0A7Y9LBH7-F1
#
_cell.length_a   1.000
_cell.length_b   1.000
_cell.length_c   1.000
_cell.angle_alpha   90.00
_cell.angle_beta   90.00
_cell.angle_gamma   90.00
#
_symmetry.space_group_name_H-M   'P 1'
#
loop_
_entity.id
_entity.type
_entity.pdbx_description
1 polymer ?
#
loop_
_entity_poly.entity_id
_entity_poly.type
_entity_poly.pdbx_seq_one_letter_code
_entity_poly.pdbx_strand_id
1 'polypeptide(L)'
;MTVVRIRVPHVDEAAPPEQHAAIGPELDRRCAAIASAAEPVPGMVGIRGISLTDHPGWTADTLAAEIIRTGTDRHDPERRLPFTEFYDNHGVELHIEPTMIKDGRLRAVRHDESSCGRMLRDFRVGPPVDRGGEPLRIDLITLYDLDRLVSVPVPYDGGYVDRLTSWRFGPDRAGAVIAVVILDRSAA
;
A
#
# COMPACT_ATOMS: atom_id res chain seq x y z
N MET A 1 -8.34 -11.05 -10.01
CA MET A 1 -8.29 -9.86 -9.14
C MET A 1 -9.40 -9.98 -8.12
N THR A 2 -9.09 -9.80 -6.84
CA THR A 2 -10.03 -10.13 -5.76
C THR A 2 -10.03 -9.04 -4.71
N VAL A 3 -11.21 -8.70 -4.17
CA VAL A 3 -11.34 -7.93 -2.94
C VAL A 3 -11.47 -8.91 -1.78
N VAL A 4 -10.59 -8.80 -0.79
CA VAL A 4 -10.56 -9.68 0.38
C VAL A 4 -10.77 -8.84 1.63
N ARG A 5 -11.66 -9.28 2.53
CA ARG A 5 -11.82 -8.65 3.85
C ARG A 5 -11.07 -9.46 4.89
N ILE A 6 -10.22 -8.78 5.64
CA ILE A 6 -9.45 -9.39 6.73
C ILE A 6 -9.80 -8.68 8.02
N ARG A 7 -10.34 -9.45 8.97
CA ARG A 7 -10.50 -8.95 10.34
C ARG A 7 -9.13 -8.77 10.97
N VAL A 8 -8.89 -7.59 11.53
CA VAL A 8 -7.68 -7.25 12.28
C VAL A 8 -8.03 -6.88 13.72
N PRO A 9 -7.12 -7.10 14.69
CA PRO A 9 -7.32 -6.64 16.05
C PRO A 9 -7.60 -5.14 16.09
N HIS A 10 -8.53 -4.73 16.96
CA HIS A 10 -8.70 -3.31 17.28
C HIS A 10 -7.50 -2.86 18.12
N VAL A 11 -6.90 -1.74 17.72
CA VAL A 11 -5.85 -1.03 18.46
C VAL A 11 -6.32 0.41 18.56
N ASP A 12 -6.30 0.96 19.77
CA ASP A 12 -6.69 2.35 20.04
C ASP A 12 -5.91 3.29 19.12
N GLU A 13 -6.56 4.30 18.55
CA GLU A 13 -5.89 5.25 17.67
C GLU A 13 -4.82 6.05 18.43
N ALA A 14 -4.98 6.31 19.74
CA ALA A 14 -3.96 6.96 20.55
C ALA A 14 -2.79 6.04 20.95
N ALA A 15 -2.81 4.76 20.59
CA ALA A 15 -1.75 3.83 20.93
C ALA A 15 -0.41 4.21 20.23
N PRO A 16 0.73 3.87 20.86
CA PRO A 16 2.04 4.04 20.23
C PRO A 16 2.13 3.32 18.87
N PRO A 17 2.88 3.86 17.89
CA PRO A 17 3.05 3.27 16.56
C PRO A 17 3.45 1.79 16.58
N GLU A 18 4.23 1.36 17.57
CA GLU A 18 4.71 -0.02 17.74
C GLU A 18 3.57 -1.01 17.99
N GLN A 19 2.50 -0.58 18.68
CA GLN A 19 1.34 -1.45 18.92
C GLN A 19 0.54 -1.69 17.64
N HIS A 20 0.43 -0.68 16.78
CA HIS A 20 -0.15 -0.88 15.44
C HIS A 20 0.76 -1.78 14.58
N ALA A 21 2.07 -1.57 14.63
CA ALA A 21 3.06 -2.36 13.89
C ALA A 21 3.04 -3.86 14.26
N ALA A 22 2.68 -4.19 15.51
CA ALA A 22 2.62 -5.57 16.00
C ALA A 22 1.61 -6.46 15.24
N ILE A 23 0.63 -5.87 14.55
CA ILE A 23 -0.32 -6.58 13.67
C ILE A 23 0.38 -7.03 12.37
N GLY A 24 1.44 -6.34 11.96
CA GLY A 24 2.15 -6.49 10.70
C GLY A 24 2.49 -7.93 10.31
N PRO A 25 3.16 -8.73 11.17
CA PRO A 25 3.56 -10.09 10.83
C PRO A 25 2.40 -11.04 10.49
N GLU A 26 1.21 -10.81 11.06
CA GLU A 26 0.01 -11.57 10.72
C GLU A 26 -0.52 -11.14 9.35
N LEU A 27 -0.57 -9.84 9.09
CA LEU A 27 -0.98 -9.29 7.80
C LEU A 27 -0.03 -9.69 6.67
N ASP A 28 1.28 -9.69 6.90
CA ASP A 28 2.27 -10.17 5.94
C ASP A 28 1.97 -11.61 5.51
N ARG A 29 1.60 -12.49 6.46
CA ARG A 29 1.30 -13.89 6.15
C ARG A 29 0.04 -14.02 5.32
N ARG A 30 -1.01 -13.26 5.66
CA ARG A 30 -2.28 -13.30 4.93
C ARG A 30 -2.13 -12.69 3.53
N CYS A 31 -1.41 -11.58 3.39
CA CYS A 31 -1.14 -10.97 2.10
C CYS A 31 -0.23 -11.86 1.23
N ALA A 32 0.76 -12.51 1.82
CA ALA A 32 1.59 -13.50 1.12
C ALA A 32 0.74 -14.68 0.60
N ALA A 33 -0.17 -15.23 1.41
CA ALA A 33 -1.06 -16.30 0.98
C ALA A 33 -1.95 -15.87 -0.21
N ILE A 34 -2.47 -14.63 -0.18
CA ILE A 34 -3.26 -14.07 -1.29
C ILE A 34 -2.41 -13.94 -2.55
N ALA A 35 -1.19 -13.38 -2.44
CA ALA A 35 -0.31 -13.19 -3.58
C ALA A 35 0.19 -14.52 -4.17
N SER A 36 0.49 -15.51 -3.34
CA SER A 36 0.87 -16.87 -3.76
C SER A 36 -0.25 -17.63 -4.46
N ALA A 37 -1.51 -17.23 -4.29
CA ALA A 37 -2.65 -17.82 -4.98
C ALA A 37 -2.97 -17.14 -6.33
N ALA A 38 -2.20 -16.10 -6.72
CA ALA A 38 -2.36 -15.45 -8.02
C ALA A 38 -1.79 -16.31 -9.16
N GLU A 39 -2.36 -16.15 -10.36
CA GLU A 39 -1.97 -16.87 -11.57
C GLU A 39 -1.66 -15.84 -12.68
N PRO A 40 -0.40 -15.71 -13.12
CA PRO A 40 0.80 -16.37 -12.59
C PRO A 40 1.16 -15.87 -11.18
N VAL A 41 1.91 -16.69 -10.44
CA VAL A 41 2.49 -16.28 -9.15
C VAL A 41 3.54 -15.20 -9.42
N PRO A 42 3.43 -14.00 -8.82
CA PRO A 42 4.35 -12.89 -9.08
C PRO A 42 5.74 -13.18 -8.50
N GLY A 43 6.80 -12.76 -9.22
CA GLY A 43 8.16 -12.85 -8.69
C GLY A 43 8.41 -11.86 -7.56
N MET A 44 7.76 -10.70 -7.61
CA MET A 44 7.83 -9.66 -6.58
C MET A 44 6.47 -8.96 -6.41
N VAL A 45 6.13 -8.67 -5.16
CA VAL A 45 4.83 -8.07 -4.80
C VAL A 45 5.04 -6.65 -4.33
N GLY A 46 4.26 -5.73 -4.86
CA GLY A 46 4.18 -4.37 -4.40
C GLY A 46 3.09 -4.23 -3.34
N ILE A 47 3.40 -3.63 -2.19
CA ILE A 47 2.37 -3.28 -1.22
C ILE A 47 2.17 -1.78 -1.08
N ARG A 48 0.92 -1.36 -0.92
CA ARG A 48 0.59 0.02 -0.59
C ARG A 48 -0.61 0.09 0.34
N GLY A 49 -0.45 0.83 1.43
CA GLY A 49 -1.52 1.14 2.38
C GLY A 49 -2.30 2.37 1.92
N ILE A 50 -3.60 2.37 2.18
CA ILE A 50 -4.50 3.47 1.86
C ILE A 50 -5.39 3.75 3.06
N SER A 51 -5.54 5.04 3.40
CA SER A 51 -6.44 5.53 4.44
C SER A 51 -7.69 6.13 3.80
N LEU A 52 -8.88 5.83 4.33
CA LEU A 52 -10.11 6.49 3.90
C LEU A 52 -10.16 7.96 4.29
N THR A 53 -9.33 8.41 5.24
CA THR A 53 -9.18 9.84 5.54
C THR A 53 -8.70 10.62 4.32
N ASP A 54 -7.92 9.99 3.43
CA ASP A 54 -7.43 10.60 2.20
C ASP A 54 -8.45 10.48 1.05
N HIS A 55 -9.59 9.83 1.27
CA HIS A 55 -10.64 9.54 0.29
C HIS A 55 -12.04 9.80 0.88
N PRO A 56 -12.34 11.05 1.28
CA PRO A 56 -13.51 11.37 2.10
C PRO A 56 -14.85 11.09 1.43
N GLY A 57 -14.91 11.09 0.09
CA GLY A 57 -16.12 10.82 -0.66
C GLY A 57 -16.43 9.32 -0.83
N TRP A 58 -15.49 8.42 -0.53
CA TRP A 58 -15.59 7.01 -0.91
C TRP A 58 -15.62 6.08 0.30
N THR A 59 -16.36 4.98 0.14
CA THR A 59 -16.31 3.84 1.07
C THR A 59 -15.14 2.92 0.74
N ALA A 60 -14.75 2.05 1.68
CA ALA A 60 -13.74 1.02 1.40
C ALA A 60 -14.10 0.15 0.19
N ASP A 61 -15.37 -0.22 0.04
CA ASP A 61 -15.82 -1.04 -1.10
C ASP A 61 -15.76 -0.27 -2.41
N THR A 62 -16.19 1.00 -2.42
CA THR A 62 -16.11 1.88 -3.60
C THR A 62 -14.66 2.04 -4.06
N LEU A 63 -13.77 2.35 -3.12
CA LEU A 63 -12.34 2.53 -3.39
C LEU A 63 -11.68 1.23 -3.85
N ALA A 64 -11.98 0.10 -3.21
CA ALA A 64 -11.47 -1.20 -3.63
C ALA A 64 -11.94 -1.56 -5.04
N ALA A 65 -13.23 -1.37 -5.34
CA ALA A 65 -13.78 -1.62 -6.67
C ALA A 65 -13.12 -0.76 -7.74
N GLU A 66 -12.86 0.52 -7.45
CA GLU A 66 -12.18 1.40 -8.38
C GLU A 66 -10.74 0.96 -8.66
N ILE A 67 -9.98 0.62 -7.60
CA ILE A 67 -8.60 0.15 -7.75
C ILE A 67 -8.56 -1.14 -8.56
N ILE A 68 -9.47 -2.09 -8.30
CA ILE A 68 -9.58 -3.32 -9.09
C ILE A 68 -9.89 -3.01 -10.56
N ARG A 69 -10.77 -2.02 -10.83
CA ARG A 69 -11.20 -1.66 -12.17
C ARG A 69 -10.12 -0.93 -12.98
N THR A 70 -9.36 -0.05 -12.34
CA THR A 70 -8.47 0.91 -13.03
C THR A 70 -6.99 0.70 -12.76
N GLY A 71 -6.66 -0.10 -11.75
CA GLY A 71 -5.32 -0.21 -11.20
C GLY A 71 -5.05 0.74 -10.04
N THR A 72 -5.83 1.81 -9.84
CA THR A 72 -5.43 2.90 -8.95
C THR A 72 -6.60 3.65 -8.31
N ASP A 73 -6.29 4.44 -7.29
CA ASP A 73 -7.21 5.33 -6.57
C ASP A 73 -7.17 6.78 -7.10
N ARG A 74 -6.34 7.08 -8.10
CA ARG A 74 -6.15 8.43 -8.67
C ARG A 74 -7.40 9.05 -9.28
N HIS A 75 -8.45 8.26 -9.50
CA HIS A 75 -9.71 8.71 -10.08
C HIS A 75 -10.68 9.29 -9.03
N ASP A 76 -10.35 9.23 -7.75
CA ASP A 76 -11.10 9.96 -6.72
C ASP A 76 -10.83 11.48 -6.84
N PRO A 77 -11.84 12.30 -7.20
CA PRO A 77 -11.66 13.74 -7.36
C PRO A 77 -11.42 14.48 -6.04
N GLU A 78 -11.75 13.86 -4.90
CA GLU A 78 -11.55 14.44 -3.56
C GLU A 78 -10.31 13.88 -2.85
N ARG A 79 -9.48 13.11 -3.55
CA ARG A 79 -8.27 12.47 -3.01
C ARG A 79 -7.31 13.49 -2.42
N ARG A 80 -6.84 13.24 -1.19
CA ARG A 80 -5.96 14.13 -0.41
C ARG A 80 -4.59 13.53 -0.17
N LEU A 81 -3.81 13.29 -1.23
CA LEU A 81 -2.44 12.79 -1.06
C LEU A 81 -1.40 13.91 -1.02
N PRO A 82 -0.46 13.85 -0.07
CA PRO A 82 0.69 14.74 -0.08
C PRO A 82 1.58 14.42 -1.29
N PHE A 83 2.28 15.44 -1.80
CA PHE A 83 3.29 15.31 -2.86
C PHE A 83 2.83 14.80 -4.24
N THR A 84 1.52 14.84 -4.53
CA THR A 84 0.98 14.39 -5.84
C THR A 84 1.65 15.11 -7.01
N GLU A 85 1.84 16.43 -6.94
CA GLU A 85 2.45 17.22 -8.02
C GLU A 85 3.92 16.85 -8.28
N PHE A 86 4.71 16.64 -7.22
CA PHE A 86 6.12 16.25 -7.36
C PHE A 86 6.26 14.92 -8.10
N TYR A 87 5.53 13.89 -7.66
CA TYR A 87 5.57 12.58 -8.28
C TYR A 87 4.96 12.56 -9.68
N ASP A 88 3.93 13.36 -9.93
CA ASP A 88 3.31 13.52 -11.25
C ASP A 88 4.28 14.11 -12.27
N ASN A 89 5.11 15.08 -11.87
CA ASN A 89 6.14 15.65 -12.73
C ASN A 89 7.21 14.63 -13.17
N HIS A 90 7.34 13.53 -12.43
CA HIS A 90 8.22 12.41 -12.77
C HIS A 90 7.48 11.25 -13.48
N GLY A 91 6.16 11.36 -13.67
CA GLY A 91 5.34 10.30 -14.28
C GLY A 91 5.13 9.10 -13.37
N VAL A 92 5.24 9.27 -12.06
CA VAL A 92 4.97 8.23 -11.07
C VAL A 92 3.46 8.10 -10.90
N GLU A 93 2.93 6.89 -11.08
CA GLU A 93 1.51 6.59 -10.90
C GLU A 93 1.21 5.92 -9.57
N LEU A 94 2.21 5.24 -9.00
CA LEU A 94 2.11 4.46 -7.78
C LEU A 94 3.38 4.61 -6.94
N HIS A 95 3.21 4.89 -5.65
CA HIS A 95 4.26 4.78 -4.66
C HIS A 95 4.00 3.53 -3.80
N ILE A 96 4.87 2.53 -3.91
CA ILE A 96 4.64 1.16 -3.43
C ILE A 96 5.91 0.66 -2.76
N GLU A 97 5.79 -0.05 -1.63
CA GLU A 97 6.93 -0.76 -1.04
C GLU A 97 7.14 -2.09 -1.78
N PRO A 98 8.32 -2.35 -2.37
CA PRO A 98 8.64 -3.62 -2.99
C PRO A 98 8.89 -4.70 -1.95
N THR A 99 8.26 -5.86 -2.13
CA THR A 99 8.30 -6.97 -1.18
C THR A 99 8.49 -8.31 -1.87
N MET A 100 9.13 -9.24 -1.17
CA MET A 100 9.26 -10.63 -1.59
C MET A 100 8.40 -11.52 -0.69
N ILE A 101 7.90 -12.61 -1.25
CA ILE A 101 7.30 -13.70 -0.47
C ILE A 101 8.45 -14.61 0.00
N LYS A 102 8.74 -14.62 1.29
CA LYS A 102 9.78 -15.45 1.92
C LYS A 102 9.21 -16.14 3.15
N ASP A 103 9.37 -17.46 3.23
CA ASP A 103 8.84 -18.29 4.33
C ASP A 103 7.34 -18.08 4.60
N GLY A 104 6.56 -17.91 3.53
CA GLY A 104 5.11 -17.68 3.59
C GLY A 104 4.71 -16.30 4.14
N ARG A 105 5.62 -15.32 4.15
CA ARG A 105 5.37 -13.96 4.62
C ARG A 105 5.90 -12.93 3.62
N LEU A 106 5.31 -11.74 3.61
CA LEU A 106 5.88 -10.60 2.92
C LEU A 106 7.09 -10.06 3.70
N ARG A 107 8.16 -9.75 2.97
CA ARG A 107 9.39 -9.13 3.48
C ARG A 107 9.78 -7.97 2.59
N ALA A 108 10.03 -6.82 3.20
CA ALA A 108 10.41 -5.63 2.48
C ALA A 108 11.82 -5.80 1.93
N VAL A 109 12.02 -5.45 0.66
CA VAL A 109 13.33 -5.57 0.01
C VAL A 109 14.35 -4.64 0.66
N ARG A 110 13.92 -3.46 1.12
CA ARG A 110 14.81 -2.39 1.59
C ARG A 110 15.35 -2.56 3.01
N HIS A 111 14.70 -3.35 3.86
CA HIS A 111 15.02 -3.36 5.29
C HIS A 111 14.81 -4.71 6.01
N ASP A 112 14.51 -5.80 5.29
CA ASP A 112 14.35 -7.18 5.82
C ASP A 112 13.43 -7.29 7.05
N GLU A 113 12.40 -6.44 7.14
CA GLU A 113 11.39 -6.47 8.21
C GLU A 113 10.01 -6.85 7.66
N SER A 114 9.03 -6.89 8.57
CA SER A 114 7.61 -6.94 8.23
C SER A 114 7.22 -5.75 7.37
N SER A 115 6.81 -6.01 6.12
CA SER A 115 6.38 -4.95 5.21
C SER A 115 5.10 -4.28 5.71
N CYS A 116 4.11 -5.06 6.13
CA CYS A 116 2.88 -4.53 6.70
C CYS A 116 3.12 -3.85 8.06
N GLY A 117 4.01 -4.37 8.90
CA GLY A 117 4.32 -3.81 10.21
C GLY A 117 4.94 -2.42 10.11
N ARG A 118 5.94 -2.26 9.23
CA ARG A 118 6.52 -0.95 8.96
C ARG A 118 5.49 0.00 8.35
N MET A 119 4.74 -0.44 7.35
CA MET A 119 3.71 0.38 6.71
C MET A 119 2.69 0.91 7.72
N LEU A 120 2.22 0.07 8.65
CA LEU A 120 1.32 0.47 9.74
C LEU A 120 1.97 1.51 10.67
N ARG A 121 3.25 1.32 11.04
CA ARG A 121 4.01 2.28 11.85
C ARG A 121 4.15 3.62 11.13
N ASP A 122 4.54 3.59 9.86
CA ASP A 122 4.85 4.77 9.07
C ASP A 122 3.57 5.60 8.80
N PHE A 123 2.38 4.98 8.74
CA PHE A 123 1.11 5.73 8.70
C PHE A 123 0.80 6.48 10.02
N ARG A 124 1.37 6.07 11.15
CA ARG A 124 1.24 6.82 12.42
C ARG A 124 2.25 7.96 12.52
N VAL A 125 3.44 7.79 11.96
CA VAL A 125 4.57 8.73 12.13
C VAL A 125 4.72 9.70 10.95
N GLY A 126 4.56 9.21 9.73
CA GLY A 126 4.77 9.97 8.48
C GLY A 126 3.78 11.11 8.29
N PRO A 127 2.45 10.89 8.29
CA PRO A 127 1.49 11.97 8.05
C PRO A 127 1.62 13.19 8.98
N PRO A 128 1.89 13.05 10.29
CA PRO A 128 2.24 14.20 11.13
C PRO A 128 3.46 14.98 10.66
N VAL A 129 4.53 14.29 10.27
CA VAL A 129 5.78 14.90 9.81
C VAL A 129 5.61 15.56 8.44
N ASP A 130 4.98 14.85 7.52
CA ASP A 130 4.92 15.23 6.11
C ASP A 130 3.92 16.35 5.83
N ARG A 131 2.83 16.43 6.59
CA ARG A 131 1.72 17.36 6.33
C ARG A 131 1.15 18.04 7.57
N GLY A 132 1.80 17.91 8.73
CA GLY A 132 1.36 18.55 9.98
C GLY A 132 -0.01 18.07 10.48
N GLY A 133 -0.45 16.88 10.04
CA GLY A 133 -1.77 16.33 10.34
C GLY A 133 -1.75 15.29 11.46
N GLU A 134 -2.91 14.71 11.73
CA GLU A 134 -3.01 13.59 12.68
C GLU A 134 -2.44 12.29 12.08
N PRO A 135 -1.92 11.40 12.93
CA PRO A 135 -1.59 10.02 12.55
C PRO A 135 -2.74 9.35 11.79
N LEU A 136 -2.44 8.72 10.66
CA LEU A 136 -3.45 8.00 9.88
C LEU A 136 -3.54 6.54 10.25
N ARG A 137 -4.69 5.95 9.93
CA ARG A 137 -4.86 4.51 9.92
C ARG A 137 -4.93 4.00 8.49
N ILE A 138 -4.47 2.78 8.29
CA ILE A 138 -4.66 2.06 7.04
C ILE A 138 -6.03 1.37 7.10
N ASP A 139 -6.84 1.57 6.07
CA ASP A 139 -8.15 0.93 5.91
C ASP A 139 -8.10 -0.12 4.78
N LEU A 140 -7.25 0.08 3.77
CA LEU A 140 -7.02 -0.87 2.69
C LEU A 140 -5.53 -1.12 2.47
N ILE A 141 -5.17 -2.35 2.09
CA ILE A 141 -3.86 -2.71 1.55
C ILE A 141 -4.07 -3.17 0.11
N THR A 142 -3.31 -2.60 -0.81
CA THR A 142 -3.29 -3.00 -2.22
C THR A 142 -2.05 -3.83 -2.49
N LEU A 143 -2.24 -4.94 -3.21
CA LEU A 143 -1.18 -5.84 -3.63
C LEU A 143 -1.05 -5.77 -5.15
N TYR A 144 0.17 -5.50 -5.62
CA TYR A 144 0.48 -5.38 -7.05
C TYR A 144 1.51 -6.42 -7.48
N ASP A 145 1.38 -6.90 -8.71
CA ASP A 145 2.40 -7.67 -9.41
C ASP A 145 3.43 -6.67 -9.97
N LEU A 146 4.62 -6.60 -9.37
CA LEU A 146 5.64 -5.64 -9.80
C LEU A 146 6.23 -5.96 -11.17
N ASP A 147 6.12 -7.21 -11.63
CA ASP A 147 6.61 -7.61 -12.97
C ASP A 147 5.77 -6.97 -14.09
N ARG A 148 4.59 -6.43 -13.74
CA ARG A 148 3.68 -5.69 -14.64
C ARG A 148 3.81 -4.17 -14.51
N LEU A 149 4.69 -3.70 -13.63
CA LEU A 149 4.94 -2.28 -13.40
C LEU A 149 6.32 -1.89 -13.94
N VAL A 150 6.50 -0.60 -14.19
CA VAL A 150 7.77 -0.04 -14.64
C VAL A 150 8.30 0.88 -13.55
N SER A 151 9.48 0.58 -13.03
CA SER A 151 10.17 1.45 -12.07
C SER A 151 10.46 2.81 -12.71
N VAL A 152 10.16 3.88 -11.98
CA VAL A 152 10.39 5.27 -12.36
C VAL A 152 11.47 5.83 -11.44
N PRO A 153 12.68 6.13 -11.94
CA PRO A 153 13.71 6.77 -11.15
C PRO A 153 13.30 8.19 -10.74
N VAL A 154 13.30 8.48 -9.44
CA VAL A 154 12.96 9.80 -8.88
C VAL A 154 14.21 10.43 -8.26
N PRO A 155 14.74 11.52 -8.83
CA PRO A 155 15.86 12.24 -8.25
C PRO A 155 15.41 13.12 -7.07
N TYR A 156 16.23 13.18 -6.03
CA TYR A 156 16.06 14.06 -4.88
C TYR A 156 17.23 15.05 -4.77
N ASP A 157 17.00 16.14 -4.06
CA ASP A 157 18.04 17.10 -3.71
C ASP A 157 19.17 16.39 -2.95
N GLY A 158 20.42 16.58 -3.42
CA GLY A 158 21.59 15.84 -2.92
C GLY A 158 22.05 14.68 -3.80
N GLY A 159 21.40 14.45 -4.94
CA GLY A 159 21.86 13.49 -5.97
C GLY A 159 21.47 12.03 -5.70
N TYR A 160 20.70 11.78 -4.64
CA TYR A 160 20.05 10.49 -4.43
C TYR A 160 18.96 10.26 -5.49
N VAL A 161 18.86 9.03 -5.99
CA VAL A 161 17.82 8.63 -6.95
C VAL A 161 17.12 7.39 -6.41
N ASP A 162 15.84 7.54 -6.03
CA ASP A 162 15.02 6.39 -5.67
C ASP A 162 14.62 5.64 -6.93
N ARG A 163 14.77 4.32 -6.91
CA ARG A 163 14.39 3.40 -8.00
C ARG A 163 13.54 2.23 -7.51
N LEU A 164 13.18 2.23 -6.23
CA LEU A 164 12.62 1.07 -5.55
C LEU A 164 11.13 1.24 -5.28
N THR A 165 10.67 2.47 -5.01
CA THR A 165 9.29 2.68 -4.55
C THR A 165 8.39 3.41 -5.53
N SER A 166 8.95 4.00 -6.58
CA SER A 166 8.21 4.79 -7.55
C SER A 166 7.96 3.99 -8.83
N TRP A 167 6.69 3.83 -9.20
CA TRP A 167 6.26 2.96 -10.28
C TRP A 167 5.22 3.64 -11.17
N ARG A 168 5.18 3.23 -12.43
CA ARG A 168 4.10 3.50 -13.37
C ARG A 168 3.52 2.21 -13.92
N PHE A 169 2.30 2.25 -14.41
CA PHE A 169 1.68 1.05 -14.97
C PHE A 169 2.25 0.70 -16.34
N GLY A 170 2.29 -0.60 -16.61
CA GLY A 170 2.36 -1.12 -17.98
C GLY A 170 1.05 -0.89 -18.76
N PRO A 171 0.91 -1.50 -19.95
CA PRO A 171 -0.27 -1.34 -20.80
C PRO A 171 -1.56 -1.88 -20.18
N ASP A 172 -1.47 -2.94 -19.36
CA ASP A 172 -2.60 -3.52 -18.63
C ASP A 172 -2.56 -3.10 -17.15
N ARG A 173 -3.12 -1.91 -16.87
CA ARG A 173 -3.08 -1.29 -15.53
C ARG A 173 -3.79 -2.13 -14.48
N ALA A 174 -5.04 -2.51 -14.77
CA ALA A 174 -5.84 -3.35 -13.88
C ALA A 174 -5.16 -4.71 -13.69
N GLY A 175 -4.57 -5.26 -14.76
CA GLY A 175 -3.77 -6.48 -14.73
C GLY A 175 -2.65 -6.51 -13.71
N ALA A 176 -2.13 -5.36 -13.28
CA ALA A 176 -1.09 -5.29 -12.25
C ALA A 176 -1.65 -5.48 -10.83
N VAL A 177 -2.96 -5.35 -10.60
CA VAL A 177 -3.55 -5.53 -9.28
C VAL A 177 -3.78 -7.01 -9.00
N ILE A 178 -3.09 -7.53 -7.98
CA ILE A 178 -3.33 -8.88 -7.48
C ILE A 178 -4.62 -8.88 -6.68
N ALA A 179 -4.70 -8.02 -5.67
CA ALA A 179 -5.82 -7.94 -4.76
C ALA A 179 -5.90 -6.58 -4.05
N VAL A 180 -7.09 -6.30 -3.52
CA VAL A 180 -7.31 -5.24 -2.54
C VAL A 180 -7.82 -5.88 -1.25
N VAL A 181 -7.10 -5.65 -0.16
CA VAL A 181 -7.38 -6.19 1.17
C VAL A 181 -7.99 -5.08 2.03
N ILE A 182 -9.26 -5.20 2.36
CA ILE A 182 -9.95 -4.29 3.28
C ILE A 182 -9.70 -4.77 4.72
N LEU A 183 -9.21 -3.88 5.57
CA LEU A 183 -8.95 -4.17 6.98
C LEU A 183 -10.22 -3.91 7.80
N ASP A 184 -10.93 -4.99 8.12
CA ASP A 184 -12.15 -4.92 8.91
C ASP A 184 -11.83 -4.84 10.41
N ARG A 185 -12.29 -3.75 11.04
CA ARG A 185 -12.11 -3.44 12.46
C ARG A 185 -13.43 -3.41 13.22
N SER A 186 -14.53 -3.92 12.65
CA SER A 186 -15.80 -4.03 13.39
C SER A 186 -15.56 -4.75 14.72
N ALA A 187 -16.06 -4.17 15.82
CA ALA A 187 -15.80 -4.65 17.18
C ALA A 187 -16.04 -6.16 17.31
N ALA A 188 -15.09 -6.86 17.94
CA ALA A 188 -15.24 -8.24 18.40
C ALA A 188 -15.93 -8.26 19.75
#